data_AF-A0A7S2IWL4-F1
#
_entry.id   AF-A0A7S2IWL4-F1
#
_cell.length_a   1.000
_cell.length_b   1.000
_cell.length_c   1.000
_cell.angle_alpha   90.00
_cell.angle_beta   90.00
_cell.angle_gamma   90.00
#
_symmetry.space_group_name_H-M   'P 1'
#
loop_
_entity.id
_entity.type
_entity.pdbx_description
1 polymer ?
#
loop_
_entity_poly.entity_id
_entity_poly.type
_entity_poly.pdbx_seq_one_letter_code
_entity_poly.pdbx_strand_id
1 'polypeptide(L)'
;SERLAAASRWLDLYNRHRPLSAHLDVRERGHADLLPLLSAQMVLGRPVIDWFAASADGVIVWPAKRLLASTLSLMMALDAAPHNFQLKLGLLSNFLSLGAGKSALDLYRSCDIKQIQHESLSYLVLPALGQIGATEASEAVLAGGGRL
;
A
#
# COMPACT_ATOMS: atom_id res chain seq x y z
N SER A 1 -6.23 -13.21 -19.10
CA SER A 1 -4.82 -13.67 -19.04
C SER A 1 -4.63 -14.54 -17.82
N GLU A 2 -3.67 -15.47 -17.84
CA GLU A 2 -3.38 -16.38 -16.73
C GLU A 2 -3.13 -15.65 -15.40
N ARG A 3 -2.40 -14.52 -15.43
CA ARG A 3 -2.17 -13.67 -14.26
C ARG A 3 -3.46 -13.11 -13.64
N LEU A 4 -4.40 -12.63 -14.45
CA LEU A 4 -5.67 -12.12 -13.93
C LEU A 4 -6.56 -13.23 -13.36
N ALA A 5 -6.49 -14.44 -13.94
CA ALA A 5 -7.14 -15.61 -13.36
C ALA A 5 -6.51 -15.99 -12.02
N ALA A 6 -5.17 -15.95 -11.91
CA ALA A 6 -4.47 -16.16 -10.65
C ALA A 6 -4.83 -15.10 -9.59
N ALA A 7 -4.90 -13.82 -9.98
CA ALA A 7 -5.33 -12.73 -9.10
C ALA A 7 -6.72 -12.98 -8.50
N SER A 8 -7.67 -13.41 -9.35
CA SER A 8 -9.04 -13.72 -8.94
C SER A 8 -9.05 -14.89 -7.95
N ARG A 9 -8.30 -15.97 -8.25
CA ARG A 9 -8.17 -17.12 -7.34
C ARG A 9 -7.61 -16.73 -5.96
N TRP A 10 -6.63 -15.84 -5.90
CA TRP A 10 -6.09 -15.35 -4.62
C TRP A 10 -7.12 -14.57 -3.82
N LEU A 11 -7.92 -13.73 -4.47
CA LEU A 11 -8.97 -12.97 -3.81
C LEU A 11 -10.13 -13.88 -3.36
N ASP A 12 -10.48 -14.90 -4.14
CA ASP A 12 -11.47 -15.91 -3.75
C ASP A 12 -11.00 -16.74 -2.56
N LEU A 13 -9.72 -17.10 -2.52
CA LEU A 13 -9.11 -17.75 -1.35
C LEU A 13 -9.13 -16.82 -0.13
N TYR A 14 -8.78 -15.54 -0.29
CA TYR A 14 -8.89 -14.56 0.78
C TYR A 14 -10.30 -14.51 1.37
N ASN A 15 -11.32 -14.36 0.52
CA ASN A 15 -12.71 -14.26 0.97
C ASN A 15 -13.20 -15.51 1.71
N ARG A 16 -12.74 -16.70 1.29
CA ARG A 16 -13.08 -17.97 1.97
C ARG A 16 -12.36 -18.15 3.30
N HIS A 17 -11.12 -17.68 3.40
CA HIS A 17 -10.27 -17.96 4.57
C HIS A 17 -10.23 -16.82 5.59
N ARG A 18 -10.56 -15.57 5.23
CA ARG A 18 -10.59 -14.46 6.19
C ARG A 18 -11.49 -14.72 7.42
N PRO A 19 -12.64 -15.42 7.34
CA PRO A 19 -13.45 -15.69 8.53
C PRO A 19 -12.76 -16.60 9.54
N LEU A 20 -11.78 -17.40 9.11
CA LEU A 20 -11.00 -18.26 10.01
C LEU A 20 -10.18 -17.44 11.01
N SER A 21 -9.88 -16.18 10.69
CA SER A 21 -9.14 -15.27 11.56
C SER A 21 -10.05 -14.32 12.35
N ALA A 22 -11.37 -14.52 12.32
CA ALA A 22 -12.33 -13.63 13.02
C ALA A 22 -12.19 -13.63 14.55
N HIS A 23 -11.52 -14.64 15.12
CA HIS A 23 -11.28 -14.77 16.54
C HIS A 23 -9.97 -14.11 17.00
N LEU A 24 -9.11 -13.70 16.07
CA LEU A 24 -7.83 -13.07 16.38
C LEU A 24 -8.05 -11.62 16.83
N ASP A 25 -7.12 -11.10 17.63
CA ASP A 25 -7.09 -9.67 17.92
C ASP A 25 -6.84 -8.87 16.63
N VAL A 26 -7.39 -7.66 16.54
CA VAL A 26 -7.28 -6.81 15.35
C VAL A 26 -5.82 -6.46 15.00
N ARG A 27 -4.91 -6.51 15.97
CA ARG A 27 -3.47 -6.27 15.78
C ARG A 27 -2.72 -7.51 15.32
N GLU A 28 -3.32 -8.68 15.46
CA GLU A 28 -2.75 -9.92 14.98
C GLU A 28 -3.00 -10.09 13.49
N ARG A 29 -2.08 -10.82 12.86
CA ARG A 29 -2.14 -11.05 11.42
C ARG A 29 -3.01 -12.28 11.15
N GLY A 30 -4.03 -12.09 10.32
CA GLY A 30 -4.84 -13.18 9.80
C GLY A 30 -4.05 -14.07 8.82
N HIS A 31 -4.43 -15.35 8.76
CA HIS A 31 -3.74 -16.34 7.93
C HIS A 31 -3.82 -16.03 6.42
N ALA A 32 -4.86 -15.30 6.02
CA ALA A 32 -5.15 -14.98 4.62
C ALA A 32 -4.72 -13.56 4.21
N ASP A 33 -4.21 -12.72 5.13
CA ASP A 33 -4.07 -11.28 4.92
C ASP A 33 -3.10 -10.89 3.80
N LEU A 34 -2.22 -11.81 3.38
CA LEU A 34 -1.32 -11.59 2.24
C LEU A 34 -1.92 -11.88 0.88
N LEU A 35 -3.00 -12.66 0.82
CA LEU A 35 -3.59 -13.06 -0.44
C LEU A 35 -4.08 -11.86 -1.27
N PRO A 36 -4.66 -10.79 -0.67
CA PRO A 36 -4.97 -9.56 -1.40
C PRO A 36 -3.73 -8.87 -1.99
N LEU A 37 -2.60 -8.87 -1.26
CA LEU A 37 -1.35 -8.31 -1.77
C LEU A 37 -0.77 -9.14 -2.92
N LEU A 38 -0.89 -10.47 -2.87
CA LEU A 38 -0.52 -11.35 -3.99
C LEU A 38 -1.44 -11.13 -5.20
N SER A 39 -2.74 -10.97 -4.97
CA SER A 39 -3.71 -10.64 -6.02
C SER A 39 -3.34 -9.33 -6.71
N ALA A 40 -3.07 -8.28 -5.93
CA ALA A 40 -2.64 -6.97 -6.41
C ALA A 40 -1.36 -7.05 -7.27
N GLN A 41 -0.36 -7.83 -6.86
CA GLN A 41 0.86 -8.07 -7.64
C GLN A 41 0.58 -8.75 -8.98
N MET A 42 -0.34 -9.72 -9.01
CA MET A 42 -0.75 -10.37 -10.27
C MET A 42 -1.53 -9.42 -11.20
N VAL A 43 -2.35 -8.54 -10.64
CA VAL A 43 -3.10 -7.51 -11.39
C VAL A 43 -2.14 -6.49 -11.99
N LEU A 44 -1.22 -5.94 -11.20
CA LEU A 44 -0.24 -4.95 -11.65
C LEU A 44 0.88 -5.57 -12.49
N GLY A 45 1.08 -6.89 -12.38
CA GLY A 45 2.03 -7.66 -13.18
C GLY A 45 3.48 -7.48 -12.74
N ARG A 46 3.71 -7.04 -11.50
CA ARG A 46 5.04 -6.81 -10.90
C ARG A 46 5.00 -7.13 -9.40
N PRO A 47 6.08 -7.64 -8.82
CA PRO A 47 6.16 -7.84 -7.38
C PRO A 47 6.15 -6.51 -6.63
N VAL A 48 5.67 -6.53 -5.38
CA VAL A 48 5.47 -5.29 -4.59
C VAL A 48 6.77 -4.50 -4.35
N ILE A 49 7.90 -5.19 -4.28
CA ILE A 49 9.22 -4.58 -4.12
C ILE A 49 9.58 -3.64 -5.29
N ASP A 50 9.04 -3.91 -6.48
CA ASP A 50 9.29 -3.10 -7.67
C ASP A 50 8.32 -1.93 -7.81
N TRP A 51 7.31 -1.80 -6.93
CA TRP A 51 6.29 -0.74 -7.07
C TRP A 51 6.81 0.64 -6.68
N PHE A 52 7.89 0.69 -5.90
CA PHE A 52 8.56 1.93 -5.48
C PHE A 52 9.83 2.22 -6.29
N ALA A 53 10.22 1.31 -7.18
CA ALA A 53 11.40 1.49 -8.01
C ALA A 53 11.12 2.47 -9.16
N ALA A 54 12.16 3.19 -9.59
CA ALA A 54 12.12 3.84 -10.89
C ALA A 54 12.28 2.78 -12.00
N SER A 55 11.54 2.91 -13.10
CA SER A 55 11.83 2.16 -14.32
C SER A 55 13.12 2.68 -14.95
N ALA A 56 13.80 1.88 -15.76
CA ALA A 56 14.94 2.36 -16.56
C ALA A 56 14.57 3.58 -17.43
N ASP A 57 13.28 3.70 -17.79
CA ASP A 57 12.72 4.77 -18.62
C ASP A 57 12.07 5.90 -17.79
N GLY A 58 12.25 5.92 -16.47
CA GLY A 58 11.67 6.93 -15.57
C GLY A 58 10.48 6.42 -14.74
N VAL A 59 9.33 7.10 -14.84
CA VAL A 59 8.16 6.88 -13.96
C VAL A 59 7.44 5.58 -14.31
N ILE A 60 7.06 4.78 -13.31
CA ILE A 60 6.19 3.62 -13.54
C ILE A 60 4.78 4.11 -13.91
N VAL A 61 4.33 3.73 -15.11
CA VAL A 61 2.95 4.00 -15.57
C VAL A 61 2.12 2.73 -15.40
N TRP A 62 1.16 2.79 -14.48
CA TRP A 62 0.21 1.70 -14.27
C TRP A 62 -1.02 1.84 -15.17
N PRO A 63 -1.51 0.74 -15.78
CA PRO A 63 -2.80 0.79 -16.46
C PRO A 63 -3.91 1.13 -15.46
N ALA A 64 -4.64 2.23 -15.69
CA ALA A 64 -5.60 2.79 -14.72
C ALA A 64 -6.59 1.75 -14.14
N LYS A 65 -7.18 0.90 -14.99
CA LYS A 65 -8.10 -0.18 -14.54
C LYS A 65 -7.44 -1.15 -13.57
N ARG A 66 -6.17 -1.48 -13.78
CA ARG A 66 -5.41 -2.41 -12.93
C ARG A 66 -5.00 -1.76 -11.61
N LEU A 67 -4.59 -0.48 -11.67
CA LEU A 67 -4.28 0.30 -10.47
C LEU A 67 -5.52 0.43 -9.57
N LEU A 68 -6.67 0.75 -10.14
CA LEU A 68 -7.93 0.84 -9.39
C LEU A 68 -8.36 -0.52 -8.80
N ALA A 69 -8.26 -1.61 -9.58
CA ALA A 69 -8.59 -2.95 -9.08
C ALA A 69 -7.66 -3.37 -7.91
N SER A 70 -6.36 -3.13 -8.05
CA SER A 70 -5.36 -3.33 -7.00
C SER A 70 -5.71 -2.51 -5.75
N THR A 71 -5.97 -1.21 -5.92
CA THR A 71 -6.34 -0.29 -4.83
C THR A 71 -7.57 -0.77 -4.07
N LEU A 72 -8.66 -1.13 -4.77
CA LEU A 72 -9.88 -1.61 -4.13
C LEU A 72 -9.63 -2.90 -3.34
N SER A 73 -8.89 -3.86 -3.91
CA SER A 73 -8.58 -5.12 -3.22
C SER A 73 -7.77 -4.91 -1.94
N LEU A 74 -6.80 -3.98 -1.95
CA LEU A 74 -5.99 -3.65 -0.78
C LEU A 74 -6.80 -2.86 0.25
N MET A 75 -7.67 -1.94 -0.18
CA MET A 75 -8.57 -1.22 0.73
C MET A 75 -9.50 -2.17 1.48
N MET A 76 -10.13 -3.11 0.77
CA MET A 76 -11.00 -4.12 1.39
C MET A 76 -10.24 -5.00 2.39
N ALA A 77 -9.00 -5.38 2.05
CA ALA A 77 -8.17 -6.18 2.93
C ALA A 77 -7.71 -5.42 4.17
N LEU A 78 -7.36 -4.14 4.00
CA LEU A 78 -6.91 -3.28 5.09
C LEU A 78 -8.04 -2.93 6.06
N ASP A 79 -9.28 -2.79 5.58
CA ASP A 79 -10.46 -2.61 6.43
C ASP A 79 -10.63 -3.78 7.41
N ALA A 80 -10.38 -5.02 6.94
CA ALA A 80 -10.41 -6.21 7.78
C ALA A 80 -9.15 -6.40 8.65
N ALA A 81 -8.00 -5.86 8.24
CA ALA A 81 -6.71 -6.01 8.92
C ALA A 81 -5.97 -4.66 9.03
N PRO A 82 -6.48 -3.69 9.83
CA PRO A 82 -6.05 -2.29 9.79
C PRO A 82 -4.62 -2.07 10.29
N HIS A 83 -4.04 -3.04 10.99
CA HIS A 83 -2.66 -3.00 11.48
C HIS A 83 -1.66 -3.68 10.53
N ASN A 84 -2.12 -4.23 9.40
CA ASN A 84 -1.24 -4.94 8.48
C ASN A 84 -0.36 -3.96 7.68
N PHE A 85 0.88 -3.81 8.13
CA PHE A 85 1.85 -2.89 7.56
C PHE A 85 2.13 -3.14 6.07
N GLN A 86 2.15 -4.40 5.61
CA GLN A 86 2.41 -4.71 4.21
C GLN A 86 1.25 -4.27 3.29
N LEU A 87 0.01 -4.39 3.75
CA LEU A 87 -1.15 -3.85 3.03
C LEU A 87 -1.11 -2.31 2.99
N LYS A 88 -0.73 -1.67 4.10
CA LYS A 88 -0.54 -0.21 4.14
C LYS A 88 0.51 0.26 3.13
N LEU A 89 1.66 -0.41 3.06
CA LEU A 89 2.70 -0.06 2.09
C LEU A 89 2.23 -0.24 0.64
N GLY A 90 1.58 -1.35 0.32
CA GLY A 90 1.04 -1.56 -1.03
C GLY A 90 0.00 -0.49 -1.42
N LEU A 91 -0.91 -0.17 -0.49
CA LEU A 91 -1.93 0.85 -0.73
C LEU A 91 -1.35 2.27 -0.79
N LEU A 92 -0.31 2.57 -0.02
CA LEU A 92 0.46 3.82 -0.09
C LEU A 92 1.02 4.04 -1.49
N SER A 93 1.71 3.04 -2.05
CA SER A 93 2.23 3.09 -3.42
C SER A 93 1.13 3.34 -4.45
N ASN A 94 -0.02 2.67 -4.30
CA ASN A 94 -1.15 2.86 -5.20
C ASN A 94 -1.74 4.27 -5.10
N PHE A 95 -1.89 4.84 -3.90
CA PHE A 95 -2.37 6.22 -3.73
C PHE A 95 -1.41 7.24 -4.31
N LEU A 96 -0.11 7.07 -4.11
CA LEU A 96 0.90 7.95 -4.74
C LEU A 96 0.83 7.86 -6.27
N SER A 97 0.69 6.64 -6.81
CA SER A 97 0.51 6.40 -8.25
C SER A 97 -0.79 6.99 -8.82
N LEU A 98 -1.82 7.13 -8.00
CA LEU A 98 -3.09 7.79 -8.35
C LEU A 98 -3.04 9.33 -8.17
N GLY A 99 -1.95 9.88 -7.63
CA GLY A 99 -1.86 11.29 -7.25
C GLY A 99 -2.67 11.65 -6.00
N ALA A 100 -3.14 10.66 -5.23
CA ALA A 100 -3.93 10.82 -4.02
C ALA A 100 -3.03 11.13 -2.80
N GLY A 101 -2.27 12.23 -2.86
CA GLY A 101 -1.23 12.57 -1.89
C GLY A 101 -1.72 12.71 -0.45
N LYS A 102 -2.92 13.26 -0.23
CA LYS A 102 -3.52 13.37 1.11
C LYS A 102 -3.79 11.98 1.71
N SER A 103 -4.45 11.09 0.96
CA SER A 103 -4.73 9.73 1.41
C SER A 103 -3.45 8.93 1.65
N ALA A 104 -2.42 9.14 0.82
CA ALA A 104 -1.10 8.56 1.02
C ALA A 104 -0.46 9.03 2.33
N LEU A 105 -0.50 10.33 2.62
CA LEU A 105 0.04 10.90 3.85
C LEU A 105 -0.69 10.39 5.11
N ASP A 106 -2.02 10.36 5.07
CA ASP A 106 -2.83 9.86 6.19
C ASP A 106 -2.52 8.37 6.46
N LEU A 107 -2.36 7.58 5.40
CA LEU A 107 -1.96 6.18 5.52
C LEU A 107 -0.54 6.02 6.07
N TYR A 108 0.43 6.83 5.61
CA TYR A 108 1.80 6.84 6.12
C TYR A 108 1.84 7.21 7.61
N ARG A 109 1.08 8.23 8.04
CA ARG A 109 0.95 8.60 9.46
C ARG A 109 0.36 7.46 10.31
N SER A 110 -0.59 6.70 9.76
CA SER A 110 -1.17 5.53 10.43
C SER A 110 -0.19 4.38 10.68
N CYS A 111 0.99 4.39 10.04
CA CYS A 111 2.03 3.39 10.28
C CYS A 111 2.78 3.62 11.59
N ASP A 112 2.57 4.75 12.28
CA ASP A 112 3.23 5.11 13.55
C ASP A 112 4.76 4.95 13.46
N ILE A 113 5.35 5.50 12.38
CA ILE A 113 6.78 5.48 12.11
C ILE A 113 7.50 6.32 13.18
N LYS A 114 8.49 5.74 13.85
CA LYS A 114 9.23 6.36 14.95
C LYS A 114 10.71 6.43 14.69
N GLN A 115 11.34 7.54 15.12
CA GLN A 115 12.79 7.70 15.25
C GLN A 115 13.56 7.12 14.06
N ILE A 116 14.34 6.06 14.27
CA ILE A 116 15.17 5.40 13.25
C ILE A 116 14.38 4.90 12.02
N GLN A 117 13.08 4.63 12.17
CA GLN A 117 12.24 4.21 11.06
C GLN A 117 12.04 5.34 10.04
N HIS A 118 12.14 6.61 10.43
CA HIS A 118 12.09 7.72 9.48
C HIS A 118 13.27 7.68 8.51
N GLU A 119 14.47 7.34 8.97
CA GLU A 119 15.64 7.20 8.09
C GLU A 119 15.45 6.08 7.06
N SER A 120 14.76 5.01 7.47
CA SER A 120 14.56 3.83 6.62
C SER A 120 13.30 3.90 5.75
N LEU A 121 12.30 4.73 6.05
CA LEU A 121 10.98 4.68 5.42
C LEU A 121 10.48 6.00 4.85
N SER A 122 11.13 7.15 5.14
CA SER A 122 10.67 8.44 4.60
C SER A 122 10.76 8.52 3.07
N TYR A 123 11.66 7.73 2.47
CA TYR A 123 11.78 7.62 1.01
C TYR A 123 10.48 7.15 0.33
N LEU A 124 9.58 6.48 1.07
CA LEU A 124 8.33 5.95 0.54
C LEU A 124 7.32 7.04 0.17
N VAL A 125 7.41 8.22 0.80
CA VAL A 125 6.39 9.27 0.67
C VAL A 125 6.98 10.62 0.26
N LEU A 126 8.19 10.97 0.71
CA LEU A 126 8.81 12.27 0.43
C LEU A 126 8.96 12.61 -1.05
N PRO A 127 9.47 11.70 -1.93
CA PRO A 127 9.62 12.04 -3.35
C PRO A 127 8.28 12.37 -4.00
N ALA A 128 7.24 11.61 -3.68
CA ALA A 128 5.93 11.80 -4.26
C ALA A 128 5.22 13.05 -3.72
N LEU A 129 5.36 13.37 -2.41
CA LEU A 129 4.87 14.63 -1.84
C LEU A 129 5.56 15.84 -2.48
N GLY A 130 6.88 15.77 -2.69
CA GLY A 130 7.62 16.80 -3.41
C GLY A 130 7.14 16.99 -4.85
N GLN A 131 6.88 15.90 -5.58
CA GLN A 131 6.39 15.94 -6.96
C GLN A 131 5.01 16.58 -7.11
N ILE A 132 4.12 16.40 -6.13
CA ILE A 132 2.79 17.03 -6.13
C ILE A 132 2.77 18.44 -5.51
N GLY A 133 3.94 18.97 -5.12
CA GLY A 133 4.05 20.29 -4.49
C GLY A 133 3.48 20.37 -3.06
N ALA A 134 3.33 19.23 -2.37
CA ALA A 134 2.84 19.18 -1.00
C ALA A 134 3.96 19.51 0.01
N THR A 135 4.43 20.76 -0.01
CA THR A 135 5.59 21.22 0.76
C THR A 135 5.38 21.08 2.27
N GLU A 136 4.25 21.54 2.81
CA GLU A 136 3.93 21.43 4.24
C GLU A 136 3.90 19.96 4.71
N ALA A 137 3.36 19.06 3.89
CA ALA A 137 3.34 17.63 4.18
C ALA A 137 4.75 17.02 4.17
N SER A 138 5.60 17.47 3.24
CA SER A 138 7.00 17.04 3.16
C SER A 138 7.79 17.49 4.39
N GLU A 139 7.62 18.74 4.81
CA GLU A 139 8.22 19.29 6.03
C GLU A 139 7.77 18.52 7.28
N ALA A 140 6.48 18.20 7.40
CA ALA A 140 5.96 17.43 8.52
C ALA A 140 6.55 16.01 8.63
N VAL A 141 6.82 15.35 7.49
CA VAL A 141 7.48 14.04 7.46
C VAL A 141 8.95 14.17 7.88
N LEU A 142 9.66 15.19 7.39
CA LEU A 142 11.06 15.46 7.74
C LEU A 142 11.24 15.86 9.22
N ALA A 143 10.27 16.55 9.80
CA ALA A 143 10.26 16.95 11.21
C ALA A 143 9.95 15.78 12.17
N GLY A 144 9.79 14.55 11.68
CA GLY A 144 9.59 13.35 12.52
C GLY A 144 8.20 13.28 13.18
N GLY A 145 7.17 13.87 12.57
CA GLY A 145 5.81 13.83 13.12
C GLY A 145 5.60 14.71 14.36
N GLY A 146 6.37 15.78 14.52
CA GLY A 146 6.10 16.82 15.51
C GLY A 146 4.75 17.50 15.24
N ARG A 147 3.90 17.53 16.27
CA ARG A 147 2.58 18.18 16.31
C ARG A 147 2.58 19.55 15.61
N LEU A 148 1.63 19.73 14.69
CA LEU A 148 0.92 20.99 14.49
C LEU A 148 -0.52 20.77 14.97
#